data_AF-A0A3N0CLW5-F1
#
_entry.id   AF-A0A3N0CLW5-F1
#
_cell.length_a   1.000
_cell.length_b   1.000
_cell.length_c   1.000
_cell.angle_alpha   90.00
_cell.angle_beta   90.00
_cell.angle_gamma   90.00
#
_symmetry.space_group_name_H-M   'P 1'
#
loop_
_entity.id
_entity.type
_entity.pdbx_description
1 polymer ?
#
loop_
_entity_poly.entity_id
_entity_poly.type
_entity_poly.pdbx_seq_one_letter_code
_entity_poly.pdbx_strand_id
1 'polypeptide(L)'
;MPWWSWILIWIALVSLSLLFFVVLGVRLFRQFMTTVKELGEAGDRFSRPAHVPVSGPAADAPVSAGEVHGAGQDVIKPAPGTAVFALPEQMRHDYRASKQARREDRRLRRIQRKRDRGQPQSLRDTDFS
;
A
#
# COMPACT_ATOMS: atom_id res chain seq x y z
N MET A 1 56.60 2.55 -9.30
CA MET A 1 55.66 1.48 -8.89
C MET A 1 54.78 2.02 -7.77
N PRO A 2 53.61 2.58 -8.10
CA PRO A 2 52.84 3.40 -7.15
C PRO A 2 52.05 2.49 -6.21
N TRP A 3 52.69 2.06 -5.13
CA TRP A 3 52.09 1.32 -4.02
C TRP A 3 50.78 1.95 -3.51
N TRP A 4 50.65 3.27 -3.62
CA TRP A 4 49.45 4.06 -3.31
C TRP A 4 48.18 3.68 -4.10
N SER A 5 48.33 3.22 -5.35
CA SER A 5 47.17 2.85 -6.18
C SER A 5 46.36 1.70 -5.57
N TRP A 6 47.02 0.79 -4.85
CA TRP A 6 46.39 -0.33 -4.18
C TRP A 6 45.44 0.11 -3.06
N ILE A 7 45.85 1.08 -2.24
CA ILE A 7 45.01 1.66 -1.18
C ILE A 7 43.74 2.28 -1.77
N LEU A 8 43.87 3.03 -2.86
CA LEU A 8 42.72 3.69 -3.50
C LEU A 8 41.71 2.66 -4.03
N ILE A 9 42.18 1.54 -4.58
CA ILE A 9 41.32 0.44 -5.03
C ILE A 9 40.53 -0.14 -3.85
N TRP A 10 41.16 -0.39 -2.70
CA TRP A 10 40.46 -0.88 -1.53
C TRP A 10 39.41 0.09 -1.00
N ILE A 11 39.73 1.39 -0.95
CA ILE A 11 38.77 2.41 -0.51
C ILE A 11 37.58 2.46 -1.46
N ALA A 12 37.81 2.41 -2.78
CA ALA A 12 36.74 2.35 -3.77
C ALA A 12 35.86 1.10 -3.59
N LEU A 13 36.46 -0.07 -3.38
CA LEU A 13 35.73 -1.32 -3.16
C LEU A 13 34.90 -1.28 -1.87
N VAL A 14 35.49 -0.84 -0.77
CA VAL A 14 34.80 -0.75 0.53
C VAL A 14 33.68 0.28 0.47
N SER A 15 33.93 1.46 -0.10
CA SER A 15 32.90 2.50 -0.21
C SER A 15 31.74 2.07 -1.10
N LEU A 16 32.00 1.40 -2.23
CA LEU A 16 30.95 0.87 -3.10
C LEU A 16 30.13 -0.22 -2.42
N SER A 17 30.79 -1.13 -1.70
CA SER A 17 30.16 -2.18 -0.91
C SER A 17 29.30 -1.59 0.21
N LEU A 18 29.85 -0.64 0.98
CA LEU A 18 29.14 0.05 2.05
C LEU A 18 27.93 0.82 1.50
N LEU A 19 28.08 1.53 0.39
CA LEU A 19 26.97 2.21 -0.29
C LEU A 19 25.85 1.21 -0.63
N PHE A 20 26.21 0.07 -1.22
CA PHE A 20 25.25 -0.98 -1.56
C PHE A 20 24.52 -1.50 -0.32
N PHE A 21 25.25 -1.83 0.76
CA PHE A 21 24.66 -2.28 2.01
C PHE A 21 23.78 -1.22 2.67
N VAL A 22 24.17 0.05 2.65
CA VAL A 22 23.36 1.15 3.19
C VAL A 22 22.07 1.30 2.38
N VAL A 23 22.14 1.27 1.05
CA VAL A 23 20.95 1.35 0.20
C VAL A 23 20.02 0.17 0.43
N LEU A 24 20.56 -1.05 0.49
CA LEU A 24 19.79 -2.26 0.82
C LEU A 24 19.18 -2.16 2.22
N GLY A 25 19.98 -1.77 3.20
CA GLY A 25 19.57 -1.61 4.59
C GLY A 25 18.44 -0.60 4.74
N VAL A 26 18.58 0.59 4.15
CA VAL A 26 17.53 1.63 4.16
C VAL A 26 16.27 1.16 3.44
N ARG A 27 16.40 0.48 2.30
CA ARG A 27 15.25 -0.06 1.57
C ARG A 27 14.49 -1.09 2.41
N LEU A 28 15.22 -2.04 2.99
CA LEU A 28 14.66 -3.11 3.79
C LEU A 28 14.07 -2.57 5.09
N PHE A 29 14.77 -1.66 5.76
CA PHE A 29 14.31 -0.99 6.98
C PHE A 29 13.02 -0.21 6.75
N ARG A 30 12.88 0.48 5.61
CA ARG A 30 11.63 1.15 5.26
C ARG A 30 10.47 0.17 5.10
N GLN A 31 10.70 -0.99 4.47
CA GLN A 31 9.66 -2.02 4.33
C GLN A 31 9.34 -2.70 5.68
N PHE A 32 10.35 -2.96 6.50
CA PHE A 32 10.14 -3.54 7.83
C PHE A 32 9.36 -2.58 8.73
N MET A 33 9.68 -1.28 8.71
CA MET A 33 8.95 -0.28 9.48
C MET A 33 7.52 -0.10 9.03
N THR A 34 7.18 -0.32 7.74
CA THR A 34 5.78 -0.34 7.31
C THR A 34 5.03 -1.53 7.93
N THR A 35 5.64 -2.72 7.90
CA THR A 35 5.03 -3.92 8.49
C THR A 35 4.93 -3.81 10.01
N VAL A 36 5.95 -3.31 10.69
CA VAL A 36 5.92 -3.07 12.15
C VAL A 36 4.84 -2.06 12.53
N LYS A 37 4.62 -1.01 11.73
CA LYS A 37 3.51 -0.07 11.97
C LYS A 37 2.15 -0.73 11.81
N GLU A 38 1.97 -1.56 10.79
CA GLU A 38 0.74 -2.32 10.58
C GLU A 38 0.50 -3.33 11.73
N LEU A 39 1.56 -3.99 12.20
CA LEU A 39 1.50 -4.87 13.37
C LEU A 39 1.26 -4.09 14.67
N GLY A 40 1.76 -2.86 14.79
CA GLY A 40 1.51 -1.98 15.92
C GLY A 40 0.05 -1.50 15.95
N GLU A 41 -0.52 -1.11 14.80
CA GLU A 41 -1.94 -0.78 14.69
C GLU A 41 -2.84 -2.00 14.95
N ALA A 42 -2.46 -3.18 14.48
CA ALA A 42 -3.16 -4.42 14.80
C ALA A 42 -3.00 -4.77 16.29
N GLY A 43 -1.80 -4.58 16.84
CA GLY A 43 -1.48 -4.72 18.26
C GLY A 43 -2.38 -3.84 19.11
N ASP A 44 -2.52 -2.55 18.79
CA ASP A 44 -3.42 -1.63 19.50
C ASP A 44 -4.90 -2.05 19.41
N ARG A 45 -5.32 -2.74 18.35
CA ARG A 45 -6.67 -3.33 18.26
C ARG A 45 -6.85 -4.54 19.17
N PHE A 46 -5.78 -5.31 19.41
CA PHE A 46 -5.77 -6.40 20.41
C PHE A 46 -5.59 -5.88 21.84
N SER A 47 -4.86 -4.77 22.03
CA SER A 47 -4.66 -4.08 23.31
C SER A 47 -5.89 -3.31 23.77
N ARG A 48 -6.81 -2.97 22.86
CA ARG A 48 -8.17 -2.57 23.25
C ARG A 48 -8.86 -3.84 23.75
N PRO A 49 -9.00 -4.04 25.08
CA PRO A 49 -9.81 -5.14 25.57
C PRO A 49 -11.17 -5.02 24.91
N ALA A 50 -11.69 -6.14 24.43
CA ALA A 50 -13.02 -6.26 23.89
C ALA A 50 -14.00 -5.46 24.75
N HIS A 51 -14.40 -4.27 24.28
CA HIS A 51 -15.70 -3.75 24.66
C HIS A 51 -16.64 -4.75 24.01
N VAL A 52 -17.08 -5.72 24.80
CA VAL A 52 -18.11 -6.66 24.43
C VAL A 52 -19.35 -5.80 24.17
N PRO A 53 -19.89 -5.73 22.94
CA PRO A 53 -21.25 -5.24 22.79
C PRO A 53 -22.12 -6.39 23.29
N VAL A 54 -22.42 -6.41 24.59
CA VAL A 54 -23.51 -7.24 25.10
C VAL A 54 -24.78 -6.69 24.50
N SER A 55 -25.18 -7.30 23.39
CA SER A 55 -26.51 -7.13 22.83
C SER A 55 -27.48 -7.99 23.64
N GLY A 56 -28.45 -7.34 24.27
CA GLY A 56 -29.77 -7.90 24.59
C GLY A 56 -30.26 -7.68 26.02
N PRO A 57 -31.58 -7.71 26.28
CA PRO A 57 -32.68 -7.20 25.45
C PRO A 57 -33.76 -6.48 26.30
N ALA A 58 -34.36 -5.36 25.83
CA ALA A 58 -35.75 -4.96 26.16
C ALA A 58 -36.09 -3.56 25.61
N ALA A 59 -37.24 -3.47 24.94
CA ALA A 59 -38.16 -2.31 24.80
C ALA A 59 -37.55 -1.00 24.24
N ASP A 60 -37.89 -0.48 23.06
CA ASP A 60 -39.17 -0.41 22.37
C ASP A 60 -38.98 -0.19 20.85
N ALA A 61 -39.95 -0.67 20.08
CA ALA A 61 -40.04 -0.58 18.61
C ALA A 61 -40.48 0.84 18.11
N PRO A 62 -40.87 1.07 16.84
CA PRO A 62 -40.36 0.62 15.52
C PRO A 62 -40.24 1.78 14.49
N VAL A 63 -39.32 1.74 13.50
CA VAL A 63 -39.68 2.07 12.08
C VAL A 63 -38.69 1.39 11.10
N SER A 64 -39.26 0.56 10.22
CA SER A 64 -38.84 0.05 8.89
C SER A 64 -38.05 1.07 8.05
N ALA A 65 -37.30 0.79 6.98
CA ALA A 65 -36.92 -0.33 6.12
C ALA A 65 -35.75 0.24 5.26
N GLY A 66 -34.83 -0.51 4.66
CA GLY A 66 -34.91 -1.89 4.26
C GLY A 66 -33.53 -2.48 3.98
N GLU A 67 -33.53 -3.78 4.19
CA GLU A 67 -32.58 -4.78 3.78
C GLU A 67 -32.50 -4.92 2.26
N VAL A 68 -31.29 -5.02 1.68
CA VAL A 68 -31.03 -5.94 0.56
C VAL A 68 -29.57 -6.43 0.65
N HIS A 69 -29.42 -7.72 0.93
CA HIS A 69 -28.26 -8.55 0.60
C HIS A 69 -27.94 -8.47 -0.90
N GLY A 70 -26.68 -8.29 -1.29
CA GLY A 70 -26.31 -8.36 -2.70
C GLY A 70 -24.81 -8.39 -2.95
N ALA A 71 -24.36 -9.41 -3.67
CA ALA A 71 -22.99 -9.65 -4.07
C ALA A 71 -22.37 -8.49 -4.87
N GLY A 72 -21.07 -8.26 -4.65
CA GLY A 72 -20.23 -7.36 -5.44
C GLY A 72 -19.45 -6.41 -4.54
N GLN A 73 -18.13 -6.52 -4.57
CA GLN A 73 -17.22 -5.49 -4.04
C GLN A 73 -17.39 -4.20 -4.86
N ASP A 74 -18.47 -3.47 -4.63
CA ASP A 74 -18.58 -2.09 -5.05
C ASP A 74 -17.67 -1.29 -4.13
N VAL A 75 -16.58 -0.79 -4.72
CA VAL A 75 -15.67 0.17 -4.11
C VAL A 75 -16.52 1.33 -3.60
N ILE A 76 -16.74 1.40 -2.28
CA ILE A 76 -17.46 2.48 -1.62
C ILE A 76 -16.68 3.76 -1.93
N LYS A 77 -17.12 4.48 -2.95
CA LYS A 77 -16.56 5.77 -3.30
C LYS A 77 -16.94 6.72 -2.16
N PRO A 78 -15.98 7.36 -1.48
CA PRO A 78 -16.31 8.22 -0.37
C PRO A 78 -17.27 9.32 -0.84
N ALA A 79 -18.38 9.48 -0.13
CA ALA A 79 -19.41 10.46 -0.47
C ALA A 79 -18.79 11.86 -0.54
N PRO A 80 -19.15 12.69 -1.54
CA PRO A 80 -18.59 14.04 -1.68
C PRO A 80 -18.86 14.84 -0.40
N GLY A 81 -17.81 15.42 0.19
CA GLY A 81 -17.87 16.16 1.45
C GLY A 81 -17.23 15.45 2.66
N THR A 82 -17.03 14.13 2.58
CA THR A 82 -16.32 13.35 3.63
C THR A 82 -14.85 13.76 3.80
N ALA A 83 -14.25 14.38 2.78
CA ALA A 83 -12.87 14.87 2.80
C ALA A 83 -12.61 16.01 3.81
N VAL A 84 -13.64 16.78 4.20
CA VAL A 84 -13.46 17.92 5.13
C VAL A 84 -13.31 17.47 6.58
N PHE A 85 -13.89 16.32 6.93
CA PHE A 85 -13.88 15.75 8.29
C PHE A 85 -12.99 14.51 8.41
N ALA A 86 -12.30 14.12 7.35
CA ALA A 86 -11.40 12.98 7.37
C ALA A 86 -10.14 13.28 8.20
N LEU A 87 -9.63 12.26 8.90
CA LEU A 87 -8.35 12.40 9.60
C LEU A 87 -7.22 12.62 8.57
N PRO A 88 -6.27 13.54 8.81
CA PRO A 88 -5.20 13.86 7.85
C PRO A 88 -4.39 12.64 7.38
N GLU A 89 -4.18 11.67 8.26
CA GLU A 89 -3.46 10.44 7.91
C GLU A 89 -4.29 9.54 6.98
N GLN A 90 -5.59 9.38 7.22
CA GLN A 90 -6.49 8.62 6.34
C GLN A 90 -6.52 9.23 4.93
N MET A 91 -6.60 10.56 4.84
CA MET A 91 -6.58 11.26 3.56
C MET A 91 -5.27 11.05 2.77
N ARG A 92 -4.13 10.93 3.46
CA ARG A 92 -2.84 10.61 2.82
C ARG A 92 -2.80 9.20 2.27
N HIS A 93 -3.36 8.23 3.00
CA HIS A 93 -3.50 6.85 2.55
C HIS A 93 -4.42 6.78 1.32
N ASP A 94 -5.60 7.40 1.38
CA ASP A 94 -6.57 7.41 0.28
C ASP A 94 -6.03 8.10 -0.97
N TYR A 95 -5.28 9.20 -0.80
CA TYR A 95 -4.63 9.88 -1.91
C TYR A 95 -3.58 9.00 -2.59
N ARG A 96 -2.74 8.30 -1.81
CA ARG A 96 -1.72 7.40 -2.36
C ARG A 96 -2.36 6.21 -3.09
N ALA A 97 -3.38 5.60 -2.49
CA ALA A 97 -4.14 4.50 -3.09
C ALA A 97 -4.81 4.96 -4.40
N SER A 98 -5.50 6.10 -4.38
CA SER A 98 -6.13 6.68 -5.58
C SER A 98 -5.11 7.04 -6.66
N LYS A 99 -3.94 7.54 -6.28
CA LYS A 99 -2.86 7.90 -7.22
C LYS A 99 -2.25 6.66 -7.87
N GLN A 100 -2.08 5.58 -7.11
CA GLN A 100 -1.63 4.29 -7.63
C GLN A 100 -2.66 3.70 -8.59
N ALA A 101 -3.94 3.66 -8.20
CA ALA A 101 -5.02 3.17 -9.06
C ALA A 101 -5.06 3.90 -10.42
N ARG A 102 -4.96 5.25 -10.43
CA ARG A 102 -4.91 6.01 -11.68
C ARG A 102 -3.68 5.69 -12.56
N ARG A 103 -2.54 5.36 -11.94
CA ARG A 103 -1.32 5.01 -12.67
C ARG A 103 -1.46 3.63 -13.30
N GLU A 104 -2.01 2.68 -12.56
CA GLU A 104 -2.28 1.32 -13.03
C GLU A 104 -3.32 1.32 -14.14
N ASP A 105 -4.40 2.08 -13.99
CA ASP A 105 -5.46 2.17 -15.00
C ASP A 105 -4.91 2.70 -16.35
N ARG A 106 -4.01 3.70 -16.31
CA ARG A 106 -3.30 4.17 -17.50
C ARG A 106 -2.36 3.11 -18.09
N ARG A 107 -1.68 2.34 -17.24
CA ARG A 107 -0.80 1.25 -17.68
C ARG A 107 -1.62 0.16 -18.37
N LEU A 108 -2.72 -0.28 -17.77
CA LEU A 108 -3.62 -1.30 -18.32
C LEU A 108 -4.17 -0.87 -19.68
N ARG A 109 -4.63 0.37 -19.83
CA ARG A 109 -5.09 0.90 -21.13
C ARG A 109 -3.99 0.87 -22.20
N ARG A 110 -2.73 1.16 -21.85
CA ARG A 110 -1.60 1.07 -22.78
C ARG A 110 -1.31 -0.38 -23.19
N ILE A 111 -1.33 -1.29 -22.22
CA ILE A 111 -1.13 -2.72 -22.44
C ILE A 111 -2.24 -3.27 -23.34
N GLN A 112 -3.50 -2.96 -23.05
CA GLN A 112 -4.66 -3.39 -23.83
C GLN A 112 -4.57 -2.90 -25.28
N ARG A 113 -4.32 -1.60 -25.51
CA ARG A 113 -4.11 -1.07 -26.86
C ARG A 113 -2.97 -1.74 -27.63
N LYS A 114 -1.89 -2.13 -26.94
CA LYS A 114 -0.77 -2.86 -27.56
C LYS A 114 -1.13 -4.32 -27.84
N ARG A 115 -1.88 -4.96 -26.94
CA ARG A 115 -2.42 -6.33 -27.10
C ARG A 115 -3.31 -6.40 -28.33
N ASP A 116 -4.25 -5.48 -28.45
CA ASP A 116 -5.21 -5.42 -29.58
C ASP A 116 -4.51 -5.23 -30.94
N ARG A 117 -3.34 -4.57 -30.93
CA ARG A 117 -2.52 -4.34 -32.13
C ARG A 117 -1.47 -5.41 -32.40
N GLY A 118 -1.42 -6.47 -31.58
CA GLY A 118 -0.41 -7.54 -31.70
C GLY A 118 1.04 -7.06 -31.52
N GLN A 119 1.26 -5.92 -30.87
CA GLN A 119 2.62 -5.39 -30.66
C GLN A 119 3.30 -6.13 -29.51
N PRO A 120 4.63 -6.38 -29.61
CA PRO A 120 5.38 -6.99 -28.53
C PRO A 120 5.27 -6.15 -27.25
N GLN A 121 4.86 -6.79 -26.17
CA GLN A 121 4.74 -6.20 -24.83
C GLN A 121 6.03 -6.40 -24.04
N SER A 122 6.27 -5.55 -23.05
CA SER A 122 7.43 -5.77 -22.17
C SER A 122 7.16 -6.99 -21.28
N LEU A 123 8.20 -7.79 -20.99
CA LEU A 123 8.06 -9.00 -20.15
C LEU A 123 7.44 -8.69 -18.77
N ARG A 124 7.77 -7.51 -18.21
CA ARG A 124 7.18 -7.01 -16.94
C ARG A 124 5.67 -6.77 -17.02
N ASP A 125 5.10 -6.68 -18.22
CA ASP A 125 3.66 -6.50 -18.46
C ASP A 125 2.92 -7.82 -18.74
N THR A 126 3.66 -8.92 -18.97
CA THR A 126 3.11 -10.24 -19.29
C THR A 126 3.14 -11.21 -18.11
N ASP A 127 3.79 -10.86 -17.01
CA ASP A 127 3.79 -11.66 -15.79
C ASP A 127 2.41 -11.58 -15.12
N PHE A 128 1.58 -12.59 -15.40
CA PHE A 128 0.32 -12.84 -14.72
C PHE A 128 0.60 -13.62 -13.43
N SER A 129 0.18 -13.06 -12.29
CA SER A 129 -0.09 -13.80 -11.06
C SER A 129 -1.45 -14.47 -11.14
#